data_AF-W4LQL1-F1
#
_entry.id   AF-W4LQL1-F1
#
_cell.length_a   1.000
_cell.length_b   1.000
_cell.length_c   1.000
_cell.angle_alpha   90.00
_cell.angle_beta   90.00
_cell.angle_gamma   90.00
#
_symmetry.space_group_name_H-M   'P 1'
#
loop_
_entity.id
_entity.type
_entity.pdbx_description
1 polymer ?
#
loop_
_entity_poly.entity_id
_entity_poly.type
_entity_poly.pdbx_seq_one_letter_code
_entity_poly.pdbx_strand_id
1 'polypeptide(L)'
;IWFFLGETDRLQDIKDALASVTAAPFELTLASVGRFPKRQKQPPRVLWVGIDADPALGQLHKKITQVLAEIGFEPEDRLFNPHITLARLKTREPLPEVDTFLNAHDVFRVPSIPITEFTLFSSMLSSQGAHYEREAVFALKTAL
;
A
#
# COMPACT_ATOMS: atom_id res chain seq x y z
N ILE A 1 -3.05 0.08 -2.09
CA ILE A 1 -3.65 -0.88 -1.14
C ILE A 1 -2.76 -2.10 -1.17
N TRP A 2 -2.11 -2.33 -0.04
CA TRP A 2 -1.42 -3.56 0.29
C TRP A 2 -2.47 -4.65 0.47
N PHE A 3 -2.09 -5.90 0.28
CA PHE A 3 -2.95 -7.09 0.34
C PHE A 3 -4.23 -6.89 1.18
N PHE A 4 -5.38 -6.78 0.52
CA PHE A 4 -6.66 -6.55 1.20
C PHE A 4 -7.34 -7.88 1.49
N LEU A 5 -7.57 -8.16 2.77
CA LEU A 5 -8.08 -9.45 3.24
C LEU A 5 -9.61 -9.57 3.18
N GLY A 6 -10.33 -8.46 2.90
CA GLY A 6 -11.78 -8.45 2.97
C GLY A 6 -12.32 -8.51 4.41
N GLU A 7 -13.61 -8.83 4.54
CA GLU A 7 -14.27 -9.08 5.81
C GLU A 7 -14.03 -10.54 6.24
N THR A 8 -13.60 -10.75 7.48
CA THR A 8 -13.28 -12.08 8.00
C THR A 8 -13.28 -12.08 9.54
N ASP A 9 -13.58 -13.24 10.13
CA ASP A 9 -13.48 -13.53 11.57
C ASP A 9 -12.17 -14.26 11.94
N ARG A 10 -11.33 -14.59 10.96
CA ARG A 10 -10.10 -15.38 11.13
C ARG A 10 -8.86 -14.56 11.53
N LEU A 11 -9.06 -13.58 12.40
CA LEU A 11 -8.01 -12.62 12.78
C LEU A 11 -6.77 -13.31 13.39
N GLN A 12 -6.98 -14.34 14.22
CA GLN A 12 -5.87 -15.05 14.86
C GLN A 12 -5.03 -15.83 13.84
N ASP A 13 -5.66 -16.58 12.92
CA ASP A 13 -4.97 -17.31 11.85
C ASP A 13 -4.11 -16.37 11.00
N ILE A 14 -4.63 -15.18 10.67
CA ILE A 14 -3.89 -14.14 9.96
C ILE A 14 -2.69 -13.66 10.77
N LYS A 15 -2.87 -13.38 12.07
CA LYS A 15 -1.78 -12.94 12.95
C LYS A 15 -0.66 -13.99 13.01
N ASP A 16 -1.03 -15.26 13.14
CA ASP A 16 -0.08 -16.38 13.22
C ASP A 16 0.68 -16.58 11.90
N ALA A 17 -0.02 -16.53 10.76
CA ALA A 17 0.60 -16.60 9.45
C ALA A 17 1.59 -15.44 9.22
N LEU A 18 1.18 -14.21 9.53
CA LEU A 18 2.03 -13.02 9.38
C LEU A 18 3.23 -13.03 10.35
N ALA A 19 3.10 -13.63 11.55
CA ALA A 19 4.20 -13.78 12.50
C ALA A 19 5.34 -14.66 11.97
N SER A 20 5.06 -15.55 11.02
CA SER A 20 6.08 -16.40 10.38
C SER A 20 6.93 -15.66 9.33
N VAL A 21 6.49 -14.47 8.89
CA VAL A 21 7.18 -13.71 7.84
C VAL A 21 8.49 -13.15 8.36
N THR A 22 9.59 -13.50 7.68
CA THR A 22 10.92 -12.96 7.96
C THR A 22 11.43 -12.12 6.79
N ALA A 23 11.87 -10.91 7.07
CA ALA A 23 12.55 -10.03 6.11
C ALA A 23 13.45 -9.05 6.87
N ALA A 24 14.58 -8.70 6.28
CA ALA A 24 15.49 -7.70 6.85
C ALA A 24 14.86 -6.29 6.75
N PRO A 25 15.17 -5.38 7.69
CA PRO A 25 14.88 -3.96 7.52
C PRO A 25 15.45 -3.41 6.21
N PHE A 26 14.78 -2.43 5.62
CA PHE A 26 15.17 -1.82 4.35
C PHE A 26 14.82 -0.33 4.33
N GLU A 27 15.36 0.39 3.36
CA GLU A 27 15.09 1.82 3.16
C GLU A 27 14.01 1.98 2.09
N LEU A 28 13.04 2.86 2.34
CA LEU A 28 11.96 3.15 1.40
C LEU A 28 11.99 4.61 1.00
N THR A 29 11.97 4.88 -0.30
CA THR A 29 11.96 6.25 -0.82
C THR A 29 10.61 6.53 -1.47
N LEU A 30 9.91 7.58 -1.01
CA LEU A 30 8.74 8.08 -1.71
C LEU A 30 9.21 8.95 -2.87
N ALA A 31 8.76 8.61 -4.07
CA ALA A 31 9.18 9.25 -5.30
C ALA A 31 8.03 9.28 -6.29
N SER A 32 7.98 10.32 -7.11
CA SER A 32 6.91 10.60 -8.07
C SER A 32 5.55 10.87 -7.43
N VAL A 33 4.75 11.66 -8.15
CA VAL A 33 3.32 11.78 -7.93
C VAL A 33 2.57 11.27 -9.16
N GLY A 34 1.36 10.79 -8.94
CA GLY A 34 0.55 10.30 -10.04
C GLY A 34 -0.92 10.24 -9.70
N ARG A 35 -1.67 9.67 -10.65
CA ARG A 35 -3.10 9.50 -10.53
C ARG A 35 -3.61 8.19 -11.08
N PHE A 36 -4.78 7.77 -10.61
CA PHE A 36 -5.59 6.74 -11.24
C PHE A 36 -6.94 7.29 -11.71
N PRO A 37 -7.43 6.88 -12.89
CA PRO A 37 -6.69 6.19 -13.95
C PRO A 37 -5.52 7.05 -14.48
N LYS A 38 -4.45 6.41 -14.96
CA LYS A 38 -3.24 7.11 -15.46
C LYS A 38 -3.49 7.92 -16.73
N ARG A 39 -4.52 7.55 -17.51
CA ARG A 39 -4.80 8.18 -18.81
C ARG A 39 -5.35 9.59 -18.61
N GLN A 40 -4.67 10.58 -19.18
CA GLN A 40 -5.04 11.99 -19.01
C GLN A 40 -6.49 12.31 -19.39
N LYS A 41 -6.97 11.70 -20.49
CA LYS A 41 -8.34 11.86 -21.00
C LYS A 41 -9.44 11.31 -20.08
N GLN A 42 -9.10 10.55 -19.03
CA GLN A 42 -10.06 10.04 -18.07
C GLN A 42 -10.08 10.90 -16.81
N PRO A 43 -11.26 11.15 -16.22
CA PRO A 43 -11.39 11.87 -14.95
C PRO A 43 -10.49 11.25 -13.86
N PRO A 44 -9.66 12.06 -13.18
CA PRO A 44 -8.83 11.56 -12.10
C PRO A 44 -9.71 11.14 -10.91
N ARG A 45 -9.44 9.96 -10.34
CA ARG A 45 -10.19 9.38 -9.22
C ARG A 45 -9.35 9.25 -7.95
N VAL A 46 -8.05 9.03 -8.11
CA VAL A 46 -7.10 8.91 -7.00
C VAL A 46 -5.86 9.72 -7.34
N LEU A 47 -5.37 10.51 -6.39
CA LEU A 47 -4.02 11.07 -6.39
C LEU A 47 -3.16 10.25 -5.44
N TRP A 48 -1.92 9.99 -5.83
CA TRP A 48 -1.02 9.17 -5.05
C TRP A 48 0.44 9.64 -5.17
N VAL A 49 1.24 9.24 -4.19
CA VAL A 49 2.70 9.30 -4.21
C VAL A 49 3.24 7.89 -4.44
N GLY A 50 4.18 7.77 -5.36
CA GLY A 50 4.81 6.52 -5.71
C GLY A 50 5.89 6.15 -4.70
N ILE A 51 6.30 4.89 -4.74
CA ILE A 51 7.44 4.39 -3.99
C ILE A 51 8.47 3.95 -5.03
N ASP A 52 9.72 4.43 -4.89
CA ASP A 52 10.82 3.96 -5.72
C ASP A 52 10.91 2.43 -5.62
N ALA A 53 11.18 1.76 -6.73
CA ALA A 53 11.19 0.31 -6.80
C ALA A 53 12.36 -0.26 -5.97
N ASP A 54 12.12 -0.52 -4.68
CA ASP A 54 13.01 -1.27 -3.82
C ASP A 54 12.67 -2.77 -3.92
N PRO A 55 13.64 -3.64 -4.31
CA PRO A 55 13.41 -5.08 -4.37
C PRO A 55 12.96 -5.70 -3.03
N ALA A 56 13.41 -5.18 -1.89
CA ALA A 56 13.06 -5.69 -0.56
C ALA A 56 11.56 -5.51 -0.28
N LEU A 57 10.96 -4.41 -0.72
CA LEU A 57 9.52 -4.17 -0.58
C LEU A 57 8.69 -5.18 -1.38
N GLY A 58 9.11 -5.45 -2.62
CA GLY A 58 8.47 -6.46 -3.47
C GLY A 58 8.62 -7.88 -2.90
N GLN A 59 9.79 -8.19 -2.33
CA GLN A 59 10.03 -9.48 -1.66
C GLN A 59 9.19 -9.63 -0.40
N LEU A 60 9.07 -8.59 0.43
CA LEU A 60 8.20 -8.59 1.60
C LEU A 60 6.74 -8.82 1.19
N HIS A 61 6.25 -8.09 0.18
CA HIS A 61 4.90 -8.28 -0.35
C HIS A 61 4.67 -9.72 -0.83
N LYS A 62 5.64 -10.31 -1.53
CA LYS A 62 5.56 -11.70 -2.01
C LYS A 62 5.49 -12.70 -0.85
N LYS A 63 6.31 -12.54 0.18
CA LYS A 63 6.31 -13.40 1.37
C LYS A 63 4.98 -13.33 2.13
N ILE A 64 4.48 -12.11 2.35
CA ILE A 64 3.17 -11.88 2.98
C ILE A 64 2.06 -12.54 2.15
N THR A 65 2.06 -12.34 0.84
CA THR A 65 1.09 -12.95 -0.09
C THR A 65 1.11 -14.47 0.01
N GLN A 66 2.31 -15.07 0.05
CA GLN A 66 2.45 -16.52 0.11
C GLN A 66 1.87 -17.12 1.39
N VAL A 67 2.25 -16.60 2.57
CA VAL A 67 1.75 -17.15 3.85
C VAL A 67 0.24 -16.94 4.03
N LEU A 68 -0.31 -15.88 3.45
CA LEU A 68 -1.76 -15.63 3.46
C LEU A 68 -2.49 -16.56 2.50
N ALA A 69 -1.93 -16.86 1.33
CA ALA A 69 -2.50 -17.82 0.39
C ALA A 69 -2.52 -19.25 0.97
N GLU A 70 -1.49 -19.63 1.72
CA GLU A 70 -1.42 -20.94 2.41
C GLU A 70 -2.58 -21.17 3.39
N ILE A 71 -3.15 -20.09 3.94
CA ILE A 71 -4.33 -20.14 4.82
C ILE A 71 -5.63 -19.74 4.10
N GLY A 72 -5.64 -19.63 2.77
CA GLY A 72 -6.83 -19.43 1.94
C GLY A 72 -7.20 -17.98 1.61
N PHE A 73 -6.31 -17.01 1.85
CA PHE A 73 -6.49 -15.63 1.39
C PHE A 73 -5.68 -15.41 0.11
N GLU A 74 -6.36 -15.39 -1.03
CA GLU A 74 -5.74 -15.22 -2.34
C GLU A 74 -5.48 -13.74 -2.68
N PRO A 75 -4.36 -13.39 -3.32
CA PRO A 75 -4.11 -12.03 -3.79
C PRO A 75 -5.10 -11.60 -4.87
N GLU A 76 -5.34 -10.29 -4.98
CA GLU A 76 -5.99 -9.73 -6.17
C GLU A 76 -5.13 -9.99 -7.43
N ASP A 77 -5.75 -10.23 -8.59
CA ASP A 77 -5.11 -10.39 -9.91
C ASP A 77 -4.40 -9.12 -10.45
N ARG A 78 -4.13 -8.15 -9.56
CA ARG A 78 -3.54 -6.87 -9.93
C ARG A 78 -2.06 -6.86 -9.65
N LEU A 79 -1.31 -6.30 -10.60
CA LEU A 79 0.11 -6.02 -10.41
C LEU A 79 0.30 -5.15 -9.16
N PHE A 80 1.25 -5.57 -8.32
CA PHE A 80 1.67 -4.82 -7.15
C PHE A 80 2.33 -3.50 -7.59
N ASN A 81 1.62 -2.39 -7.37
CA ASN A 81 2.07 -1.03 -7.66
C ASN A 81 2.07 -0.25 -6.34
N PRO A 82 3.18 -0.26 -5.57
CA PRO A 82 3.24 0.36 -4.26
C PRO A 82 3.03 1.87 -4.37
N HIS A 83 2.07 2.40 -3.60
CA HIS A 83 1.73 3.81 -3.58
C HIS A 83 1.03 4.19 -2.27
N ILE A 84 1.13 5.46 -1.90
CA ILE A 84 0.35 6.07 -0.84
C ILE A 84 -0.75 6.91 -1.50
N THR A 85 -2.02 6.60 -1.22
CA THR A 85 -3.13 7.42 -1.68
C THR A 85 -3.14 8.73 -0.90
N LEU A 86 -3.02 9.87 -1.59
CA LEU A 86 -3.10 11.20 -1.01
C LEU A 86 -4.55 11.70 -0.96
N ALA A 87 -5.29 11.50 -2.05
CA ALA A 87 -6.65 11.98 -2.16
C ALA A 87 -7.50 11.06 -3.05
N ARG A 88 -8.79 10.99 -2.73
CA ARG A 88 -9.81 10.38 -3.60
C ARG A 88 -10.72 11.49 -4.11
N LEU A 89 -10.77 11.65 -5.42
CA LEU A 89 -11.49 12.74 -6.08
C LEU A 89 -12.90 12.28 -6.45
N LYS A 90 -13.89 13.06 -6.03
CA LYS A 90 -15.32 12.85 -6.35
C LYS A 90 -15.74 13.67 -7.57
N THR A 91 -14.96 13.61 -8.65
CA THR A 91 -15.29 14.24 -9.93
C THR A 91 -15.62 13.18 -10.98
N ARG A 92 -16.52 13.52 -11.90
CA ARG A 92 -16.81 12.76 -13.12
C ARG A 92 -16.24 13.41 -14.38
N GLU A 93 -15.65 14.59 -14.25
CA GLU A 93 -15.06 15.36 -15.34
C GLU A 93 -13.54 15.41 -15.23
N PRO A 94 -12.81 15.64 -16.35
CA PRO A 94 -11.39 16.00 -16.30
C PRO A 94 -11.15 17.19 -15.35
N LEU A 95 -10.02 17.18 -14.65
CA LEU A 95 -9.66 18.20 -13.67
C LEU A 95 -8.24 18.72 -13.98
N PRO A 96 -8.08 19.78 -14.78
CA PRO A 96 -6.77 20.27 -15.24
C PRO A 96 -5.80 20.65 -14.12
N GLU A 97 -6.31 21.00 -12.94
CA GLU A 97 -5.53 21.31 -11.74
C GLU A 97 -4.73 20.09 -11.27
N VAL A 98 -5.27 18.87 -11.48
CA VAL A 98 -4.53 17.65 -11.19
C VAL A 98 -3.32 17.53 -12.10
N ASP A 99 -3.50 17.73 -13.41
CA ASP A 99 -2.39 17.62 -14.35
C ASP A 99 -1.35 18.74 -14.11
N THR A 100 -1.79 19.94 -13.72
CA THR A 100 -0.93 21.04 -13.28
C THR A 100 -0.12 20.66 -12.03
N PHE A 101 -0.77 20.08 -11.02
CA PHE A 101 -0.11 19.59 -9.81
C PHE A 101 0.92 18.52 -10.13
N LEU A 102 0.59 17.55 -10.99
CA LEU A 102 1.50 16.47 -11.38
C LEU A 102 2.74 17.02 -12.09
N ASN A 103 2.56 17.96 -13.02
CA ASN A 103 3.68 18.59 -13.74
C ASN A 103 4.59 19.41 -12.81
N ALA A 104 4.01 20.10 -11.82
CA ALA A 104 4.77 20.88 -10.85
C ALA A 104 5.61 20.03 -9.88
N HIS A 105 5.35 18.71 -9.83
CA HIS A 105 5.97 17.77 -8.90
C HIS A 105 6.59 16.56 -9.62
N ASP A 106 6.98 16.71 -10.88
CA ASP A 106 7.55 15.62 -11.70
C ASP A 106 8.85 15.04 -11.10
N VAL A 107 9.64 15.88 -10.43
CA VAL A 107 10.86 15.54 -9.69
C VAL A 107 10.64 15.31 -8.19
N PHE A 108 9.39 15.08 -7.75
CA PHE A 108 9.08 14.83 -6.34
C PHE A 108 9.86 13.63 -5.81
N ARG A 109 10.60 13.86 -4.73
CA ARG A 109 11.34 12.84 -3.99
C ARG A 109 11.57 13.30 -2.56
N VAL A 110 11.45 12.38 -1.62
CA VAL A 110 11.80 12.61 -0.20
C VAL A 110 13.03 11.78 0.18
N PRO A 111 13.76 12.15 1.25
CA PRO A 111 14.80 11.28 1.80
C PRO A 111 14.26 9.89 2.13
N SER A 112 15.11 8.88 1.98
CA SER A 112 14.75 7.50 2.34
C SER A 112 14.40 7.39 3.82
N ILE A 113 13.43 6.52 4.11
CA ILE A 113 12.91 6.27 5.45
C ILE A 113 13.20 4.81 5.81
N PRO A 114 13.77 4.54 6.99
CA PRO A 114 13.98 3.18 7.44
C PRO A 114 12.66 2.49 7.71
N ILE A 115 12.47 1.32 7.13
CA ILE A 115 11.33 0.43 7.38
C ILE A 115 11.83 -0.72 8.24
N THR A 116 11.29 -0.80 9.46
CA THR A 116 11.67 -1.80 10.47
C THR A 116 10.53 -2.72 10.85
N GLU A 117 9.32 -2.51 10.35
CA GLU A 117 8.14 -3.29 10.68
C GLU A 117 7.07 -3.19 9.58
N PHE A 118 6.15 -4.15 9.59
CA PHE A 118 4.87 -4.07 8.88
C PHE A 118 3.71 -4.34 9.83
N THR A 119 2.53 -3.87 9.47
CA THR A 119 1.40 -3.78 10.40
C THR A 119 0.12 -4.33 9.77
N LEU A 120 -0.59 -5.17 10.52
CA LEU A 120 -1.94 -5.59 10.18
C LEU A 120 -2.93 -4.54 10.73
N PHE A 121 -3.78 -4.04 9.84
CA PHE A 121 -4.87 -3.14 10.19
C PHE A 121 -6.22 -3.78 9.86
N SER A 122 -7.19 -3.58 10.74
CA SER A 122 -8.61 -3.73 10.42
C SER A 122 -9.21 -2.35 10.09
N SER A 123 -10.29 -2.31 9.32
CA SER A 123 -10.96 -1.05 8.98
C SER A 123 -12.47 -1.17 9.10
N MET A 124 -13.09 -0.25 9.84
CA MET A 124 -14.53 -0.14 9.99
C MET A 124 -15.04 1.11 9.27
N LEU A 125 -15.96 0.92 8.31
CA LEU A 125 -16.57 2.04 7.59
C LEU A 125 -17.67 2.69 8.42
N SER A 126 -17.61 4.01 8.55
CA SER A 126 -18.67 4.83 9.13
C SER A 126 -19.09 5.93 8.15
N SER A 127 -20.17 6.64 8.48
CA SER A 127 -20.61 7.83 7.72
C SER A 127 -19.58 8.96 7.71
N GLN A 128 -18.63 8.96 8.64
CA GLN A 128 -17.55 9.94 8.75
C GLN A 128 -16.24 9.49 8.08
N GLY A 129 -16.17 8.25 7.59
CA GLY A 129 -14.99 7.68 6.95
C GLY A 129 -14.60 6.32 7.52
N ALA A 130 -13.46 5.80 7.07
CA ALA A 130 -12.92 4.56 7.60
C ALA A 130 -12.16 4.83 8.92
N HIS A 131 -12.50 4.08 9.97
CA HIS A 131 -11.69 3.99 11.17
C HIS A 131 -10.76 2.79 11.02
N TYR A 132 -9.46 3.01 11.23
CA TYR A 132 -8.45 1.95 11.16
C TYR A 132 -8.00 1.58 12.56
N GLU A 133 -8.00 0.30 12.87
CA GLU A 133 -7.49 -0.24 14.13
C GLU A 133 -6.24 -1.08 13.85
N ARG A 134 -5.23 -0.91 14.70
CA ARG A 134 -3.95 -1.59 14.57
C ARG A 134 -4.03 -2.93 15.32
N GLU A 135 -4.07 -4.01 14.57
CA GLU A 135 -4.30 -5.35 15.11
C GLU A 135 -3.02 -6.04 15.60
N ALA A 136 -1.93 -5.87 14.86
CA ALA A 136 -0.62 -6.44 15.17
C ALA A 136 0.49 -5.71 14.41
N VAL A 137 1.68 -5.69 15.00
CA VAL A 137 2.91 -5.14 14.41
C VAL A 137 3.95 -6.25 14.36
N PHE A 138 4.61 -6.40 13.22
CA PHE A 138 5.59 -7.44 12.96
C PHE A 138 6.92 -6.79 12.61
N ALA A 139 7.90 -6.93 13.52
CA ALA A 139 9.23 -6.40 13.30
C ALA A 139 9.95 -7.14 12.17
N LEU A 140 10.59 -6.39 11.28
CA LEU A 140 11.53 -6.89 10.30
C LEU A 140 12.83 -7.25 11.04
N LYS A 141 13.31 -8.47 10.78
CA LYS A 141 14.48 -9.05 11.46
C LYS A 141 15.43 -9.58 10.40
N THR A 142 16.70 -9.27 10.55
CA THR A 142 17.76 -9.96 9.81
C THR A 142 17.72 -11.44 10.18
N ALA A 143 17.76 -12.34 9.21
CA ALA A 143 17.94 -13.76 9.48
C ALA A 143 19.28 -13.95 10.20
N LEU A 144 19.27 -14.69 11.32
CA LEU A 144 20.48 -15.09 12.04
C LEU A 144 21.32 -16.06 11.21
#